data_AF-A0A7Y5R4D7-F1
#
_entry.id   AF-A0A7Y5R4D7-F1
#
_cell.length_a   1.000
_cell.length_b   1.000
_cell.length_c   1.000
_cell.angle_alpha   90.00
_cell.angle_beta   90.00
_cell.angle_gamma   90.00
#
_symmetry.space_group_name_H-M   'P 1'
#
loop_
_entity.id
_entity.type
_entity.pdbx_description
1 polymer ?
#
loop_
_entity_poly.entity_id
_entity_poly.type
_entity_poly.pdbx_seq_one_letter_code
_entity_poly.pdbx_strand_id
1 'polypeptide(L)'
;MNENRSCTFMGDLHSAANDDLRRIGFVLLLDHMHYFDLSLRKRLIEVELALLGIPPTRVVSSMEAVAAFIKTEHPEIGNLHIVDILRQGTANIYNARFINNQYVLHSCSENFNLQLEANFREHLRIEFTRLNEFESFLQSTYGQYTYEQIVVQLMNKLERDNSLTEDEITILKMADVQDITWQNITIADLVRFRKNLRSRITPNGQNNTVIFLGVLSNILNNHEGNNAADILGAAYIHQIQHELYGPLMENVSLRVYSFDYYFIPLFEKNSTYQEYSTAKTFRLYNTGIFDFIKGNQLLPYQIPENSPNYQLKLVDVSISMDPNHNLLITVGKNTYLHDLHQIKNGQR
;
A
#
# COMPACT_ATOMS: atom_id res chain seq x y z
N MET A 1 4.28 -26.78 9.14
CA MET A 1 5.53 -26.05 9.41
C MET A 1 5.13 -24.70 9.98
N ASN A 2 5.46 -24.45 11.25
CA ASN A 2 5.17 -23.19 11.94
C ASN A 2 6.29 -22.20 11.62
N GLU A 3 6.05 -21.30 10.67
CA GLU A 3 6.91 -20.14 10.47
C GLU A 3 6.49 -19.05 11.45
N ASN A 4 7.42 -18.65 12.33
CA ASN A 4 7.32 -17.43 13.13
C ASN A 4 7.20 -16.22 12.19
N ARG A 5 5.97 -15.78 11.92
CA ARG A 5 5.66 -14.61 11.09
C ARG A 5 5.37 -13.42 12.01
N SER A 6 6.40 -12.67 12.40
CA SER A 6 6.25 -11.46 13.22
C SER A 6 6.03 -10.22 12.35
N CYS A 7 4.83 -10.11 11.78
CA CYS A 7 4.28 -8.82 11.32
C CYS A 7 3.41 -8.29 12.47
N THR A 8 3.67 -7.08 12.96
CA THR A 8 3.01 -6.55 14.16
C THR A 8 2.57 -5.12 13.88
N PHE A 9 1.28 -4.84 14.11
CA PHE A 9 0.72 -3.49 13.97
C PHE A 9 1.12 -2.63 15.18
N MET A 10 1.12 -1.29 15.05
CA MET A 10 1.42 -0.41 16.19
C MET A 10 0.53 -0.64 17.42
N GLY A 11 -0.74 -1.00 17.21
CA GLY A 11 -1.65 -1.35 18.31
C GLY A 11 -1.22 -2.59 19.11
N ASP A 12 -0.57 -3.55 18.44
CA ASP A 12 -0.09 -4.80 19.04
C ASP A 12 1.32 -4.66 19.65
N LEU A 13 2.07 -3.62 19.27
CA LEU A 13 3.41 -3.33 19.81
C LEU A 13 3.37 -2.79 21.25
N HIS A 14 2.29 -2.09 21.63
CA HIS A 14 2.13 -1.62 23.01
C HIS A 14 1.85 -2.75 24.01
N SER A 15 1.43 -3.93 23.55
CA SER A 15 1.22 -5.12 24.37
C SER A 15 2.38 -6.13 24.29
N ALA A 16 3.23 -6.04 23.27
CA ALA A 16 4.34 -6.96 23.03
C ALA A 16 5.66 -6.48 23.67
N ALA A 17 5.78 -6.60 24.99
CA ALA A 17 7.04 -6.43 25.72
C ALA A 17 7.96 -7.68 25.63
N ASN A 18 8.13 -8.28 24.45
CA ASN A 18 8.85 -9.56 24.29
C ASN A 18 10.24 -9.39 23.67
N ASP A 19 11.26 -9.92 24.35
CA ASP A 19 12.66 -9.99 23.88
C ASP A 19 12.82 -10.76 22.55
N ASP A 20 11.84 -11.56 22.14
CA ASP A 20 11.85 -12.28 20.86
C ASP A 20 11.75 -11.34 19.64
N LEU A 21 11.05 -10.21 19.76
CA LEU A 21 10.97 -9.22 18.68
C LEU A 21 12.33 -8.55 18.42
N ARG A 22 13.23 -8.49 19.42
CA ARG A 22 14.59 -7.95 19.27
C ARG A 22 15.47 -8.81 18.39
N ARG A 23 15.23 -10.13 18.36
CA ARG A 23 16.07 -11.10 17.65
C ARG A 23 15.67 -11.28 16.19
N ILE A 24 14.38 -11.18 15.90
CA ILE A 24 13.82 -11.49 14.58
C ILE A 24 13.65 -10.19 13.76
N GLY A 25 13.52 -9.05 14.44
CA GLY A 25 13.11 -7.81 13.80
C GLY A 25 11.63 -7.85 13.42
N PHE A 26 11.07 -6.69 13.11
CA PHE A 26 9.67 -6.56 12.69
C PHE A 26 9.54 -5.61 11.51
N VAL A 27 8.44 -5.75 10.76
CA VAL A 27 8.04 -4.83 9.70
C VAL A 27 6.94 -3.93 10.24
N LEU A 28 7.11 -2.62 10.11
CA LEU A 28 6.08 -1.63 10.41
C LEU A 28 5.19 -1.46 9.17
N LEU A 29 3.97 -1.99 9.24
CA LEU A 29 2.95 -1.81 8.22
C LEU A 29 2.15 -0.54 8.50
N LEU A 30 2.17 0.40 7.56
CA LEU A 30 1.42 1.66 7.64
C LEU A 30 0.37 1.69 6.53
N ASP A 31 -0.78 2.31 6.80
CA ASP A 31 -1.68 2.68 5.71
C ASP A 31 -1.03 3.70 4.77
N HIS A 32 -1.61 3.90 3.60
CA HIS A 32 -1.03 4.76 2.58
C HIS A 32 -0.80 6.20 3.06
N MET A 33 -1.78 6.79 3.76
CA MET A 33 -1.70 8.18 4.24
C MET A 33 -0.52 8.35 5.21
N HIS A 34 -0.41 7.45 6.19
CA HIS A 34 0.65 7.48 7.18
C HIS A 34 2.00 7.04 6.61
N TYR A 35 2.01 6.18 5.59
CA TYR A 35 3.23 5.85 4.86
C TYR A 35 3.79 7.14 4.24
N PHE A 36 3.04 7.85 3.41
CA PHE A 36 3.57 9.04 2.71
C PHE A 36 3.78 10.28 3.60
N ASP A 37 3.20 10.33 4.81
CA ASP A 37 3.56 11.33 5.82
C ASP A 37 4.90 10.99 6.50
N LEU A 38 5.99 11.52 5.94
CA LEU A 38 7.33 11.31 6.49
C LEU A 38 7.52 11.87 7.91
N SER A 39 6.84 12.96 8.26
CA SER A 39 7.00 13.58 9.57
C SER A 39 6.38 12.68 10.64
N LEU A 40 5.19 12.15 10.35
CA LEU A 40 4.57 11.14 11.18
C LEU A 40 5.40 9.87 11.21
N ARG A 41 5.77 9.30 10.06
CA ARG A 41 6.59 8.08 9.98
C ARG A 41 7.86 8.19 10.83
N LYS A 42 8.56 9.33 10.72
CA LYS A 42 9.74 9.63 11.53
C LYS A 42 9.42 9.68 13.02
N ARG A 43 8.36 10.39 13.41
CA ARG A 43 7.91 10.44 14.80
C ARG A 43 7.55 9.04 15.33
N LEU A 44 6.84 8.23 14.55
CA LEU A 44 6.50 6.85 14.93
C LEU A 44 7.78 6.04 15.20
N ILE A 45 8.78 6.13 14.32
CA ILE A 45 10.04 5.39 14.47
C ILE A 45 10.90 5.92 15.63
N GLU A 46 11.12 7.23 15.68
CA GLU A 46 12.09 7.85 16.60
C GLU A 46 11.53 8.16 17.99
N VAL A 47 10.20 8.29 18.12
CA VAL A 47 9.56 8.62 19.39
C VAL A 47 8.79 7.43 19.92
N GLU A 48 7.93 6.82 19.10
CA GLU A 48 7.01 5.80 19.61
C GLU A 48 7.68 4.41 19.66
N LEU A 49 8.37 4.01 18.61
CA LEU A 49 9.09 2.73 18.53
C LEU A 49 10.45 2.78 19.23
N ALA A 50 11.09 3.95 19.31
CA ALA A 50 12.34 4.11 20.06
C ALA A 50 12.18 3.78 21.54
N LEU A 51 10.99 3.99 22.12
CA LEU A 51 10.66 3.57 23.50
C LEU A 51 10.76 2.06 23.69
N LEU A 52 10.58 1.28 22.64
CA LEU A 52 10.71 -0.17 22.65
C LEU A 52 12.18 -0.61 22.47
N GLY A 53 13.05 0.29 22.00
CA GLY A 53 14.46 0.04 21.75
C GLY A 53 14.74 -0.91 20.59
N ILE A 54 13.75 -1.11 19.69
CA ILE A 54 13.83 -1.98 18.53
C ILE A 54 13.41 -1.16 17.31
N PRO A 55 14.33 -0.74 16.44
CA PRO A 55 13.93 -0.11 15.19
C PRO A 55 13.24 -1.14 14.29
N PRO A 56 12.19 -0.75 13.54
CA PRO A 56 11.61 -1.64 12.54
C PRO A 56 12.68 -1.96 11.51
N THR A 57 12.72 -3.23 11.07
CA THR A 57 13.60 -3.63 9.97
C THR A 57 13.21 -2.94 8.68
N ARG A 58 11.90 -2.69 8.51
CA ARG A 58 11.32 -2.00 7.35
C ARG A 58 10.04 -1.30 7.70
N VAL A 59 9.70 -0.30 6.88
CA VAL A 59 8.39 0.34 6.86
C VAL A 59 7.77 0.05 5.50
N VAL A 60 6.57 -0.50 5.50
CA VAL A 60 5.88 -0.95 4.28
C VAL A 60 4.49 -0.31 4.24
N SER A 61 4.05 0.09 3.05
CA SER A 61 2.68 0.53 2.82
C SER A 61 1.75 -0.68 2.69
N SER A 62 0.53 -0.60 3.22
CA SER A 62 -0.49 -1.64 3.02
C SER A 62 -0.75 -1.95 1.55
N MET A 63 -0.70 -0.92 0.69
CA MET A 63 -0.85 -1.08 -0.77
C MET A 63 0.32 -1.88 -1.37
N GLU A 64 1.53 -1.61 -0.90
CA GLU A 64 2.74 -2.31 -1.35
C GLU A 64 2.75 -3.76 -0.90
N ALA A 65 2.37 -4.00 0.35
CA ALA A 65 2.23 -5.35 0.86
C ALA A 65 1.22 -6.16 0.06
N VAL A 66 0.03 -5.61 -0.18
CA VAL A 66 -0.99 -6.28 -1.01
C VAL A 66 -0.49 -6.53 -2.43
N ALA A 67 0.21 -5.56 -3.03
CA ALA A 67 0.81 -5.76 -4.35
C ALA A 67 1.82 -6.90 -4.36
N ALA A 68 2.68 -6.97 -3.35
CA ALA A 68 3.67 -8.04 -3.20
C ALA A 68 3.02 -9.41 -3.01
N PHE A 69 1.98 -9.50 -2.17
CA PHE A 69 1.20 -10.71 -1.98
C PHE A 69 0.63 -11.21 -3.31
N ILE A 70 -0.11 -10.37 -4.01
CA ILE A 70 -0.74 -10.73 -5.28
C ILE A 70 0.30 -11.08 -6.34
N LYS A 71 1.40 -10.34 -6.43
CA LYS A 71 2.48 -10.64 -7.37
C LYS A 71 3.16 -11.98 -7.09
N THR A 72 3.29 -12.35 -5.81
CA THR A 72 3.89 -13.62 -5.38
C THR A 72 2.98 -14.80 -5.73
N GLU A 73 1.67 -14.67 -5.46
CA GLU A 73 0.69 -15.72 -5.77
C GLU A 73 0.38 -15.81 -7.28
N HIS A 74 0.53 -14.70 -8.01
CA HIS A 74 0.22 -14.57 -9.43
C HIS A 74 1.34 -13.82 -10.18
N PRO A 75 2.50 -14.47 -10.44
CA PRO A 75 3.67 -13.85 -11.06
C PRO A 75 3.42 -13.26 -12.46
N GLU A 76 2.39 -13.70 -13.15
CA GLU A 76 1.98 -13.21 -14.47
C GLU A 76 1.34 -11.80 -14.44
N ILE A 77 0.89 -11.32 -13.27
CA ILE A 77 0.25 -10.01 -13.15
C ILE A 77 1.30 -8.91 -13.33
N GLY A 78 1.14 -8.09 -14.38
CA GLY A 78 2.00 -6.95 -14.67
C GLY A 78 1.53 -5.64 -14.06
N ASN A 79 0.20 -5.40 -14.04
CA ASN A 79 -0.41 -4.20 -13.51
C ASN A 79 -1.56 -4.57 -12.57
N LEU A 80 -1.55 -3.97 -11.38
CA LEU A 80 -2.53 -4.16 -10.33
C LEU A 80 -3.17 -2.82 -9.99
N HIS A 81 -4.49 -2.77 -10.01
CA HIS A 81 -5.26 -1.66 -9.48
C HIS A 81 -5.69 -1.99 -8.06
N ILE A 82 -5.20 -1.21 -7.09
CA ILE A 82 -5.55 -1.37 -5.69
C ILE A 82 -6.54 -0.27 -5.34
N VAL A 83 -7.71 -0.65 -4.82
CA VAL A 83 -8.84 0.24 -4.57
C VAL A 83 -9.17 0.18 -3.11
N ASP A 84 -8.74 1.18 -2.37
CA ASP A 84 -9.02 1.32 -0.94
C ASP A 84 -10.36 2.01 -0.73
N ILE A 85 -11.39 1.26 -0.37
CA ILE A 85 -12.75 1.77 -0.17
C ILE A 85 -12.89 2.31 1.25
N LEU A 86 -13.16 3.61 1.34
CA LEU A 86 -13.39 4.32 2.58
C LEU A 86 -14.87 4.21 3.00
N ARG A 87 -15.12 4.18 4.31
CA ARG A 87 -16.49 4.06 4.87
C ARG A 87 -17.46 5.15 4.42
N GLN A 88 -16.95 6.31 4.01
CA GLN A 88 -17.75 7.41 3.46
C GLN A 88 -18.19 7.22 2.00
N GLY A 89 -17.93 6.05 1.41
CA GLY A 89 -18.35 5.72 0.03
C GLY A 89 -17.44 6.29 -1.06
N THR A 90 -16.29 6.83 -0.68
CA THR A 90 -15.20 7.20 -1.60
C THR A 90 -14.14 6.10 -1.62
N ALA A 91 -13.25 6.14 -2.60
CA ALA A 91 -12.08 5.26 -2.63
C ALA A 91 -10.82 5.98 -3.07
N ASN A 92 -9.68 5.47 -2.61
CA ASN A 92 -8.39 5.81 -3.17
C ASN A 92 -7.96 4.69 -4.13
N ILE A 93 -7.57 5.06 -5.35
CA ILE A 93 -7.21 4.14 -6.41
C ILE A 93 -5.72 4.30 -6.69
N TYR A 94 -5.01 3.19 -6.57
CA TYR A 94 -3.58 3.08 -6.81
C TYR A 94 -3.31 2.12 -7.96
N ASN A 95 -2.25 2.38 -8.71
CA ASN A 95 -1.74 1.47 -9.73
C ASN A 95 -0.35 1.01 -9.29
N ALA A 96 -0.25 -0.28 -8.96
CA ALA A 96 1.00 -0.97 -8.72
C ALA A 96 1.42 -1.67 -10.02
N ARG A 97 2.57 -1.28 -10.57
CA ARG A 97 3.12 -1.87 -11.79
C ARG A 97 4.41 -2.61 -11.48
N PHE A 98 4.59 -3.76 -12.12
CA PHE A 98 5.80 -4.56 -12.06
C PHE A 98 6.46 -4.55 -13.44
N ILE A 99 7.26 -3.52 -13.73
CA ILE A 99 7.90 -3.33 -15.04
C ILE A 99 9.37 -3.75 -14.91
N ASN A 100 9.82 -4.73 -15.69
CA ASN A 100 11.22 -5.22 -15.64
C ASN A 100 11.67 -5.60 -14.21
N ASN A 101 10.81 -6.29 -13.46
CA ASN A 101 10.98 -6.61 -12.03
C ASN A 101 11.05 -5.39 -11.10
N GLN A 102 10.67 -4.20 -11.55
CA GLN A 102 10.57 -3.02 -10.69
C GLN A 102 9.12 -2.80 -10.27
N TYR A 103 8.91 -2.78 -8.95
CA TYR A 103 7.70 -2.29 -8.34
C TYR A 103 7.62 -0.77 -8.45
N VAL A 104 6.50 -0.27 -8.94
CA VAL A 104 6.19 1.16 -8.95
C VAL A 104 4.75 1.36 -8.51
N LEU A 105 4.55 2.09 -7.42
CA LEU A 105 3.24 2.52 -6.94
C LEU A 105 2.97 3.97 -7.36
N HIS A 106 1.83 4.18 -8.02
CA HIS A 106 1.34 5.52 -8.32
C HIS A 106 -0.10 5.68 -7.82
N SER A 107 -0.37 6.79 -7.13
CA SER A 107 -1.74 7.25 -6.90
C SER A 107 -2.36 7.65 -8.24
N CYS A 108 -3.52 7.07 -8.56
CA CYS A 108 -4.28 7.39 -9.77
C CYS A 108 -5.44 8.33 -9.47
N SER A 109 -6.10 8.15 -8.34
CA SER A 109 -7.18 9.02 -7.89
C SER A 109 -7.37 8.92 -6.40
N GLU A 110 -7.44 10.06 -5.72
CA GLU A 110 -7.79 10.15 -4.30
C GLU A 110 -9.24 10.58 -4.15
N ASN A 111 -9.93 10.07 -3.12
CA ASN A 111 -11.33 10.37 -2.83
C ASN A 111 -12.27 10.21 -4.03
N PHE A 112 -12.00 9.22 -4.89
CA PHE A 112 -12.85 8.89 -6.02
C PHE A 112 -14.25 8.51 -5.53
N ASN A 113 -15.28 9.18 -6.03
CA ASN A 113 -16.65 8.86 -5.66
C ASN A 113 -17.11 7.58 -6.38
N LEU A 114 -17.11 6.46 -5.66
CA LEU A 114 -17.58 5.17 -6.18
C LEU A 114 -19.10 5.12 -6.35
N GLN A 115 -19.82 6.13 -5.86
CA GLN A 115 -21.28 6.12 -5.70
C GLN A 115 -21.75 4.89 -4.93
N LEU A 116 -20.97 4.50 -3.91
CA LEU A 116 -21.18 3.25 -3.17
C LEU A 116 -22.59 3.18 -2.57
N GLU A 117 -23.09 4.28 -2.01
CA GLU A 117 -24.46 4.36 -1.48
C GLU A 117 -25.52 4.05 -2.54
N ALA A 118 -25.42 4.70 -3.71
CA ALA A 118 -26.37 4.49 -4.79
C ALA A 118 -26.32 3.05 -5.31
N ASN A 119 -25.12 2.49 -5.42
CA ASN A 119 -24.88 1.12 -5.84
C ASN A 119 -25.45 0.10 -4.83
N PHE A 120 -25.27 0.36 -3.53
CA PHE A 120 -25.84 -0.44 -2.44
C PHE A 120 -27.37 -0.45 -2.48
N ARG A 121 -27.99 0.73 -2.66
CA ARG A 121 -29.44 0.86 -2.76
C ARG A 121 -30.00 0.20 -4.01
N GLU A 122 -29.35 0.38 -5.16
CA GLU A 122 -29.81 -0.16 -6.44
C GLU A 122 -29.72 -1.70 -6.49
N HIS A 123 -28.60 -2.26 -6.05
CA HIS A 123 -28.32 -3.68 -6.24
C HIS A 123 -28.66 -4.54 -5.04
N LEU A 124 -28.40 -4.05 -3.81
CA LEU A 124 -28.66 -4.82 -2.59
C LEU A 124 -30.00 -4.46 -1.95
N ARG A 125 -30.61 -3.33 -2.33
CA ARG A 125 -31.89 -2.82 -1.77
C ARG A 125 -31.82 -2.56 -0.28
N ILE A 126 -30.65 -2.14 0.20
CA ILE A 126 -30.38 -1.82 1.60
C ILE A 126 -29.83 -0.40 1.67
N GLU A 127 -30.19 0.32 2.75
CA GLU A 127 -29.61 1.62 3.05
C GLU A 127 -28.13 1.49 3.46
N PHE A 128 -27.28 2.36 2.91
CA PHE A 128 -25.84 2.31 3.14
C PHE A 128 -25.44 2.49 4.61
N THR A 129 -26.29 3.14 5.42
CA THR A 129 -26.10 3.27 6.88
C THR A 129 -26.02 1.92 7.59
N ARG A 130 -26.56 0.85 6.99
CA ARG A 130 -26.52 -0.51 7.52
C ARG A 130 -25.31 -1.33 7.08
N LEU A 131 -24.33 -0.70 6.42
CA LEU A 131 -23.11 -1.37 5.96
C LEU A 131 -22.42 -2.15 7.08
N ASN A 132 -22.27 -1.57 8.27
CA ASN A 132 -21.59 -2.22 9.39
C ASN A 132 -22.34 -3.47 9.88
N GLU A 133 -23.68 -3.43 9.87
CA GLU A 133 -24.51 -4.57 10.24
C GLU A 133 -24.38 -5.68 9.20
N PHE A 134 -24.31 -5.32 7.92
CA PHE A 134 -24.08 -6.26 6.82
C PHE A 134 -22.69 -6.91 6.89
N GLU A 135 -21.62 -6.12 7.13
CA GLU A 135 -20.28 -6.65 7.35
C GLU A 135 -20.23 -7.60 8.56
N SER A 136 -20.91 -7.24 9.65
CA SER A 136 -21.01 -8.08 10.84
C SER A 136 -21.77 -9.37 10.58
N PHE A 137 -22.83 -9.31 9.78
CA PHE A 137 -23.58 -10.48 9.33
C PHE A 137 -22.70 -11.44 8.52
N LEU A 138 -21.90 -10.94 7.58
CA LEU A 138 -20.98 -11.76 6.79
C LEU A 138 -19.94 -12.51 7.66
N GLN A 139 -19.58 -11.96 8.83
CA GLN A 139 -18.69 -12.63 9.79
C GLN A 139 -19.40 -13.70 10.65
N SER A 140 -20.73 -13.79 10.61
CA SER A 140 -21.45 -14.84 11.33
C SER A 140 -21.25 -16.21 10.67
N THR A 141 -21.34 -17.27 11.47
CA THR A 141 -21.01 -18.64 11.05
C THR A 141 -22.24 -19.44 10.64
N TYR A 142 -22.10 -20.21 9.57
CA TYR A 142 -23.04 -21.25 9.16
C TYR A 142 -22.30 -22.59 9.07
N GLY A 143 -22.52 -23.47 10.05
CA GLY A 143 -21.70 -24.68 10.22
C GLY A 143 -20.27 -24.33 10.61
N GLN A 144 -19.29 -24.71 9.78
CA GLN A 144 -17.85 -24.48 10.02
C GLN A 144 -17.28 -23.23 9.31
N TYR A 145 -18.07 -22.59 8.45
CA TYR A 145 -17.63 -21.47 7.62
C TYR A 145 -18.36 -20.19 7.99
N THR A 146 -17.75 -19.04 7.71
CA THR A 146 -18.46 -17.75 7.77
C THR A 146 -19.35 -17.57 6.55
N TYR A 147 -20.41 -16.77 6.68
CA TYR A 147 -21.24 -16.38 5.53
C TYR A 147 -20.42 -15.70 4.44
N GLU A 148 -19.41 -14.91 4.81
CA GLU A 148 -18.46 -14.31 3.88
C GLU A 148 -17.81 -15.36 2.98
N GLN A 149 -17.22 -16.42 3.57
CA GLN A 149 -16.55 -17.48 2.83
C GLN A 149 -17.50 -18.18 1.86
N ILE A 150 -18.70 -18.53 2.34
CA ILE A 150 -19.72 -19.19 1.54
C ILE A 150 -20.15 -18.28 0.39
N VAL A 151 -20.48 -17.02 0.68
CA VAL A 151 -20.91 -16.03 -0.32
C VAL A 151 -19.85 -15.84 -1.40
N VAL A 152 -18.59 -15.67 -1.05
CA VAL A 152 -17.49 -15.49 -2.01
C VAL A 152 -17.36 -16.71 -2.92
N GLN A 153 -17.41 -17.92 -2.36
CA GLN A 153 -17.36 -19.16 -3.14
C GLN A 153 -18.51 -19.26 -4.13
N LEU A 154 -19.73 -18.95 -3.71
CA LEU A 154 -20.91 -18.99 -4.57
C LEU A 154 -20.90 -17.88 -5.61
N MET A 155 -20.45 -16.68 -5.27
CA MET A 155 -20.27 -15.58 -6.23
C MET A 155 -19.26 -15.96 -7.32
N ASN A 156 -18.14 -16.57 -6.94
CA ASN A 156 -17.11 -17.04 -7.86
C ASN A 156 -17.61 -18.20 -8.73
N LYS A 157 -18.33 -19.16 -8.15
CA LYS A 157 -19.00 -20.25 -8.88
C LYS A 157 -20.00 -19.70 -9.90
N LEU A 158 -20.85 -18.76 -9.51
CA LEU A 158 -21.82 -18.14 -10.41
C LEU A 158 -21.14 -17.37 -11.56
N GLU A 159 -20.04 -16.67 -11.30
CA GLU A 159 -19.31 -15.98 -12.37
C GLU A 159 -18.59 -16.92 -13.33
N ARG A 160 -18.09 -18.06 -12.86
CA ARG A 160 -17.36 -19.03 -13.67
C ARG A 160 -18.27 -19.98 -14.44
N ASP A 161 -19.26 -20.55 -13.75
CA ASP A 161 -20.05 -21.69 -14.22
C ASP A 161 -21.49 -21.29 -14.57
N ASN A 162 -21.88 -20.03 -14.31
CA ASN A 162 -23.23 -19.49 -14.50
C ASN A 162 -24.34 -20.39 -13.92
N SER A 163 -24.05 -21.09 -12.82
CA SER A 163 -24.94 -22.06 -12.21
C SER A 163 -24.80 -22.10 -10.69
N LEU A 164 -25.95 -22.19 -10.02
CA LEU A 164 -26.10 -22.41 -8.58
C LEU A 164 -27.28 -23.36 -8.36
N THR A 165 -27.25 -24.17 -7.31
CA THR A 165 -28.39 -24.99 -6.89
C THR A 165 -29.45 -24.14 -6.16
N GLU A 166 -30.66 -24.67 -5.98
CA GLU A 166 -31.72 -23.97 -5.23
C GLU A 166 -31.31 -23.67 -3.78
N ASP A 167 -30.59 -24.59 -3.13
CA ASP A 167 -30.04 -24.40 -1.78
C ASP A 167 -28.98 -23.29 -1.76
N GLU A 168 -28.08 -23.25 -2.76
CA GLU A 168 -27.05 -22.22 -2.88
C GLU A 168 -27.65 -20.83 -3.16
N ILE A 169 -28.76 -20.76 -3.90
CA ILE A 169 -29.49 -19.51 -4.15
C ILE A 169 -30.11 -18.96 -2.87
N THR A 170 -30.49 -19.85 -1.94
CA THR A 170 -31.27 -19.51 -0.74
C THR A 170 -30.44 -19.51 0.55
N ILE A 171 -29.13 -19.70 0.47
CA ILE A 171 -28.24 -19.82 1.64
C ILE A 171 -28.33 -18.63 2.62
N LEU A 172 -28.54 -17.42 2.11
CA LEU A 172 -28.73 -16.20 2.93
C LEU A 172 -30.10 -16.16 3.61
N LYS A 173 -31.09 -16.89 3.10
CA LYS A 173 -32.41 -17.07 3.73
C LYS A 173 -32.39 -18.09 4.86
N MET A 174 -31.44 -19.01 4.82
CA MET A 174 -31.25 -20.05 5.84
C MET A 174 -30.46 -19.53 7.07
N ALA A 175 -30.08 -18.25 7.08
CA ALA A 175 -29.43 -17.65 8.22
C ALA A 175 -30.41 -17.52 9.39
N ASP A 176 -30.05 -18.13 10.53
CA ASP A 176 -30.70 -18.02 11.85
C ASP A 176 -30.56 -16.60 12.45
N VAL A 177 -30.56 -15.58 11.60
CA VAL A 177 -30.40 -14.19 11.98
C VAL A 177 -31.81 -13.63 12.16
N GLN A 178 -32.05 -13.07 13.35
CA GLN A 178 -33.34 -12.45 13.72
C GLN A 178 -33.77 -11.32 12.78
N ASP A 179 -32.84 -10.81 11.96
CA ASP A 179 -33.08 -9.77 10.99
C ASP A 179 -33.32 -10.34 9.58
N ILE A 180 -34.58 -10.31 9.15
CA ILE A 180 -35.08 -10.78 7.85
C ILE A 180 -34.48 -9.96 6.69
N THR A 181 -33.86 -8.80 6.94
CA THR A 181 -33.40 -7.89 5.89
C THR A 181 -32.41 -8.56 4.91
N TRP A 182 -31.45 -9.34 5.41
CA TRP A 182 -30.38 -9.94 4.59
C TRP A 182 -30.89 -11.06 3.68
N GLN A 183 -31.98 -11.73 4.07
CA GLN A 183 -32.59 -12.84 3.33
C GLN A 183 -33.09 -12.44 1.92
N ASN A 184 -33.26 -11.13 1.70
CA ASN A 184 -33.70 -10.59 0.41
C ASN A 184 -32.56 -10.32 -0.57
N ILE A 185 -31.30 -10.39 -0.11
CA ILE A 185 -30.13 -10.30 -1.00
C ILE A 185 -29.85 -11.68 -1.59
N THR A 186 -29.72 -11.75 -2.91
CA THR A 186 -29.29 -12.98 -3.60
C THR A 186 -27.81 -12.94 -3.98
N ILE A 187 -27.20 -14.10 -4.22
CA ILE A 187 -25.83 -14.18 -4.77
C ILE A 187 -25.72 -13.43 -6.11
N ALA A 188 -26.78 -13.45 -6.92
CA ALA A 188 -26.83 -12.71 -8.18
C ALA A 188 -26.84 -11.18 -7.98
N ASP A 189 -27.44 -10.68 -6.90
CA ASP A 189 -27.39 -9.26 -6.54
C ASP A 189 -25.96 -8.83 -6.18
N LEU A 190 -25.26 -9.64 -5.39
CA LEU A 190 -23.87 -9.40 -5.02
C LEU A 190 -22.92 -9.44 -6.21
N VAL A 191 -23.11 -10.38 -7.16
CA VAL A 191 -22.35 -10.42 -8.41
C VAL A 191 -22.61 -9.17 -9.26
N ARG A 192 -23.87 -8.70 -9.36
CA ARG A 192 -24.20 -7.46 -10.08
C ARG A 192 -23.56 -6.23 -9.42
N PHE A 193 -23.63 -6.15 -8.10
CA PHE A 193 -22.98 -5.12 -7.29
C PHE A 193 -21.47 -5.06 -7.56
N ARG A 194 -20.78 -6.21 -7.46
CA ARG A 194 -19.33 -6.33 -7.73
C ARG A 194 -18.98 -5.90 -9.17
N LYS A 195 -19.72 -6.38 -10.16
CA LYS A 195 -19.50 -6.03 -11.58
C LYS A 195 -19.71 -4.54 -11.84
N ASN A 196 -20.73 -3.92 -11.25
CA ASN A 196 -21.00 -2.49 -11.38
C ASN A 196 -19.89 -1.64 -10.76
N LEU A 197 -19.37 -2.00 -9.58
CA LEU A 197 -18.24 -1.28 -8.98
C LEU A 197 -16.97 -1.41 -9.84
N ARG A 198 -16.64 -2.62 -10.30
CA ARG A 198 -15.45 -2.85 -11.14
C ARG A 198 -15.49 -2.03 -12.44
N SER A 199 -16.64 -1.96 -13.11
CA SER A 199 -16.75 -1.20 -14.37
C SER A 199 -16.51 0.31 -14.18
N ARG A 200 -16.79 0.86 -12.99
CA ARG A 200 -16.52 2.27 -12.66
C ARG A 200 -15.04 2.56 -12.43
N ILE A 201 -14.27 1.57 -11.96
CA ILE A 201 -12.85 1.71 -11.64
C ILE A 201 -11.98 1.46 -12.88
N THR A 202 -12.37 0.53 -13.73
CA THR A 202 -11.67 0.21 -14.98
C THR A 202 -12.58 0.43 -16.20
N PRO A 203 -12.90 1.70 -16.54
CA PRO A 203 -13.92 2.00 -17.55
C PRO A 203 -13.60 1.54 -18.99
N ASN A 204 -12.41 1.00 -19.27
CA ASN A 204 -11.94 0.71 -20.62
C ASN A 204 -11.47 -0.74 -20.88
N GLY A 205 -11.86 -1.72 -20.04
CA GLY A 205 -11.57 -3.13 -20.32
C GLY A 205 -10.09 -3.49 -20.44
N GLN A 206 -9.19 -2.67 -19.88
CA GLN A 206 -7.80 -3.09 -19.67
C GLN A 206 -7.80 -4.29 -18.73
N ASN A 207 -7.05 -5.35 -19.06
CA ASN A 207 -6.82 -6.52 -18.21
C ASN A 207 -5.95 -6.17 -16.98
N ASN A 208 -6.37 -5.17 -16.21
CA ASN A 208 -5.74 -4.85 -14.94
C ASN A 208 -6.42 -5.69 -13.88
N THR A 209 -5.65 -6.45 -13.10
CA THR A 209 -6.20 -7.11 -11.93
C THR A 209 -6.62 -6.04 -10.93
N VAL A 210 -7.88 -6.08 -10.48
CA VAL A 210 -8.41 -5.12 -9.49
C VAL A 210 -8.51 -5.82 -8.15
N ILE A 211 -7.91 -5.22 -7.13
CA ILE A 211 -7.98 -5.66 -5.74
C ILE A 211 -8.59 -4.54 -4.91
N PHE A 212 -9.60 -4.89 -4.12
CA PHE A 212 -10.31 -4.02 -3.23
C PHE A 212 -9.76 -4.17 -1.80
N LEU A 213 -9.59 -3.06 -1.11
CA LEU A 213 -9.25 -2.98 0.31
C LEU A 213 -10.31 -2.17 1.05
N GLY A 214 -10.30 -2.24 2.37
CA GLY A 214 -11.28 -1.55 3.21
C GLY A 214 -12.63 -2.28 3.23
N VAL A 215 -13.72 -1.50 3.26
CA VAL A 215 -15.07 -2.08 3.44
C VAL A 215 -15.48 -2.94 2.26
N LEU A 216 -16.16 -4.05 2.55
CA LEU A 216 -16.64 -5.03 1.56
C LEU A 216 -15.55 -5.67 0.69
N SER A 217 -14.27 -5.46 0.99
CA SER A 217 -13.14 -5.99 0.20
C SER A 217 -13.28 -7.50 -0.07
N ASN A 218 -13.67 -8.29 0.93
CA ASN A 218 -13.80 -9.74 0.80
C ASN A 218 -14.83 -10.17 -0.25
N ILE A 219 -16.00 -9.52 -0.32
CA ILE A 219 -17.02 -9.85 -1.33
C ILE A 219 -16.70 -9.24 -2.71
N LEU A 220 -15.88 -8.20 -2.76
CA LEU A 220 -15.50 -7.51 -4.00
C LEU A 220 -14.31 -8.14 -4.71
N ASN A 221 -13.47 -8.87 -3.97
CA ASN A 221 -12.34 -9.60 -4.52
C ASN A 221 -12.73 -10.99 -5.02
N ASN A 222 -11.96 -11.49 -5.99
CA ASN A 222 -12.16 -12.85 -6.53
C ASN A 222 -11.32 -13.90 -5.79
N HIS A 223 -10.35 -13.47 -4.98
CA HIS A 223 -9.41 -14.35 -4.29
C HIS A 223 -9.89 -14.63 -2.86
N GLU A 224 -9.90 -15.90 -2.46
CA GLU A 224 -10.20 -16.32 -1.09
C GLU A 224 -9.15 -15.72 -0.13
N GLY A 225 -9.58 -14.96 0.87
CA GLY A 225 -8.75 -14.50 1.99
C GLY A 225 -8.03 -13.15 1.79
N ASN A 226 -8.76 -12.04 1.77
CA ASN A 226 -8.16 -10.70 1.70
C ASN A 226 -7.80 -10.07 3.05
N ASN A 227 -8.37 -10.52 4.16
CA ASN A 227 -8.14 -9.90 5.48
C ASN A 227 -6.69 -10.02 5.99
N ALA A 228 -5.83 -10.81 5.36
CA ALA A 228 -4.42 -10.96 5.74
C ALA A 228 -3.44 -10.67 4.59
N ALA A 229 -3.90 -10.17 3.43
CA ALA A 229 -3.05 -9.98 2.25
C ALA A 229 -1.94 -8.94 2.50
N ASP A 230 -2.22 -7.92 3.30
CA ASP A 230 -1.25 -6.92 3.74
C ASP A 230 -0.24 -7.49 4.75
N ILE A 231 -0.67 -8.33 5.68
CA ILE A 231 0.21 -9.00 6.65
C ILE A 231 1.14 -9.99 5.94
N LEU A 232 0.57 -10.86 5.11
CA LEU A 232 1.30 -11.85 4.33
C LEU A 232 2.22 -11.18 3.31
N GLY A 233 1.72 -10.13 2.66
CA GLY A 233 2.49 -9.30 1.75
C GLY A 233 3.70 -8.64 2.39
N ALA A 234 3.53 -8.08 3.60
CA ALA A 234 4.63 -7.50 4.36
C ALA A 234 5.67 -8.55 4.74
N ALA A 235 5.23 -9.77 5.10
CA ALA A 235 6.11 -10.90 5.36
C ALA A 235 6.87 -11.34 4.09
N TYR A 236 6.21 -11.42 2.93
CA TYR A 236 6.86 -11.73 1.67
C TYR A 236 7.87 -10.67 1.27
N ILE A 237 7.54 -9.38 1.41
CA ILE A 237 8.50 -8.29 1.19
C ILE A 237 9.75 -8.54 2.05
N HIS A 238 9.58 -8.85 3.33
CA HIS A 238 10.71 -9.15 4.21
C HIS A 238 11.62 -10.27 3.67
N GLN A 239 11.02 -11.35 3.17
CA GLN A 239 11.72 -12.56 2.70
C GLN A 239 12.32 -12.44 1.29
N ILE A 240 11.56 -11.94 0.32
CA ILE A 240 11.87 -12.02 -1.13
C ILE A 240 11.97 -10.64 -1.81
N GLN A 241 12.30 -9.60 -1.05
CA GLN A 241 12.48 -8.22 -1.57
C GLN A 241 13.31 -8.10 -2.86
N HIS A 242 14.33 -8.93 -3.05
CA HIS A 242 15.24 -8.86 -4.19
C HIS A 242 14.57 -9.33 -5.50
N GLU A 243 13.48 -10.09 -5.40
CA GLU A 243 12.65 -10.50 -6.52
C GLU A 243 11.58 -9.46 -6.85
N LEU A 244 11.15 -8.69 -5.85
CA LEU A 244 10.13 -7.65 -5.97
C LEU A 244 10.70 -6.28 -6.40
N TYR A 245 11.89 -5.96 -5.91
CA TYR A 245 12.56 -4.68 -6.13
C TYR A 245 13.76 -4.88 -7.05
N GLY A 246 13.51 -4.66 -8.34
CA GLY A 246 14.52 -4.74 -9.38
C GLY A 246 15.64 -3.70 -9.18
N PRO A 247 16.80 -3.92 -9.82
CA PRO A 247 17.94 -3.03 -9.69
C PRO A 247 17.66 -1.65 -10.33
N LEU A 248 18.44 -0.63 -9.98
CA LEU A 248 18.31 0.70 -10.59
C LEU A 248 18.57 0.66 -12.09
N MET A 249 17.75 1.36 -12.87
CA MET A 249 17.90 1.42 -14.33
C MET A 249 18.86 2.50 -14.81
N GLU A 250 19.14 3.50 -13.97
CA GLU A 250 19.89 4.70 -14.30
C GLU A 250 20.76 5.13 -13.12
N ASN A 251 21.83 5.86 -13.41
CA ASN A 251 22.67 6.47 -12.38
C ASN A 251 21.88 7.57 -11.67
N VAL A 252 22.06 7.65 -10.35
CA VAL A 252 21.57 8.75 -9.51
C VAL A 252 22.79 9.46 -8.93
N SER A 253 22.84 10.78 -9.07
CA SER A 253 23.91 11.61 -8.51
C SER A 253 23.35 12.91 -7.96
N LEU A 254 24.13 13.53 -7.08
CA LEU A 254 23.86 14.85 -6.52
C LEU A 254 24.83 15.85 -7.13
N ARG A 255 24.30 16.97 -7.59
CA ARG A 255 25.09 18.16 -7.90
C ARG A 255 24.92 19.16 -6.78
N VAL A 256 26.01 19.47 -6.10
CA VAL A 256 26.07 20.43 -5.00
C VAL A 256 26.54 21.78 -5.52
N TYR A 257 25.79 22.84 -5.21
CA TYR A 257 26.20 24.21 -5.47
C TYR A 257 26.71 24.83 -4.15
N SER A 258 28.02 24.85 -3.95
CA SER A 258 28.62 25.44 -2.75
C SER A 258 29.97 26.09 -3.05
N PHE A 259 29.99 27.38 -3.42
CA PHE A 259 31.16 28.14 -3.91
C PHE A 259 31.88 27.53 -5.14
N ASP A 260 32.06 26.20 -5.20
CA ASP A 260 32.41 25.34 -6.32
C ASP A 260 31.27 24.34 -6.63
N TYR A 261 31.40 23.66 -7.78
CA TYR A 261 30.49 22.59 -8.21
C TYR A 261 31.04 21.22 -7.82
N TYR A 262 30.28 20.47 -7.02
CA TYR A 262 30.62 19.09 -6.69
C TYR A 262 29.60 18.13 -7.29
N PHE A 263 30.10 17.04 -7.87
CA PHE A 263 29.29 15.91 -8.29
C PHE A 263 29.55 14.75 -7.34
N ILE A 264 28.49 14.27 -6.69
CA ILE A 264 28.54 13.15 -5.77
C ILE A 264 27.74 12.01 -6.40
N PRO A 265 28.39 10.92 -6.86
CA PRO A 265 27.67 9.74 -7.33
C PRO A 265 26.95 9.11 -6.14
N LEU A 266 25.62 9.02 -6.22
CA LEU A 266 24.81 8.41 -5.16
C LEU A 266 24.62 6.94 -5.45
N PHE A 267 24.07 6.55 -6.58
CA PHE A 267 23.82 5.14 -6.91
C PHE A 267 24.13 4.90 -8.39
N GLU A 268 24.72 3.75 -8.69
CA GLU A 268 25.05 3.38 -10.07
C GLU A 268 23.88 2.62 -10.69
N LYS A 269 23.81 2.66 -12.02
CA LYS A 269 22.94 1.77 -12.77
C LYS A 269 23.26 0.34 -12.40
N ASN A 270 22.21 -0.45 -12.23
CA ASN A 270 22.20 -1.83 -11.74
C ASN A 270 22.49 -2.00 -10.25
N SER A 271 22.60 -0.92 -9.45
CA SER A 271 22.64 -1.06 -7.99
C SER A 271 21.43 -1.84 -7.50
N THR A 272 21.68 -2.81 -6.64
CA THR A 272 20.67 -3.67 -6.02
C THR A 272 19.82 -2.87 -5.03
N TYR A 273 18.63 -3.38 -4.69
CA TYR A 273 17.79 -2.78 -3.65
C TYR A 273 18.53 -2.50 -2.35
N GLN A 274 19.37 -3.44 -1.89
CA GLN A 274 20.15 -3.26 -0.66
C GLN A 274 21.11 -2.08 -0.77
N GLU A 275 21.72 -1.86 -1.93
CA GLU A 275 22.68 -0.77 -2.13
C GLU A 275 22.00 0.60 -2.17
N TYR A 276 20.84 0.72 -2.83
CA TYR A 276 20.15 2.01 -2.94
C TYR A 276 19.23 2.35 -1.77
N SER A 277 18.77 1.36 -1.01
CA SER A 277 18.04 1.57 0.25
C SER A 277 18.96 1.90 1.43
N THR A 278 20.26 1.61 1.32
CA THR A 278 21.24 1.98 2.35
C THR A 278 21.57 3.48 2.27
N ALA A 279 21.41 4.16 3.39
CA ALA A 279 21.66 5.59 3.48
C ALA A 279 23.14 5.95 3.26
N LYS A 280 23.39 6.88 2.33
CA LYS A 280 24.70 7.50 2.10
C LYS A 280 24.73 8.87 2.77
N THR A 281 25.68 9.06 3.69
CA THR A 281 25.79 10.27 4.48
C THR A 281 26.98 11.12 4.04
N PHE A 282 26.74 12.42 3.89
CA PHE A 282 27.73 13.41 3.49
C PHE A 282 27.63 14.64 4.40
N ARG A 283 28.72 15.37 4.58
CA ARG A 283 28.70 16.66 5.28
C ARG A 283 28.67 17.78 4.25
N LEU A 284 27.60 18.56 4.23
CA LEU A 284 27.36 19.63 3.27
C LEU A 284 27.03 20.93 4.00
N TYR A 285 27.29 22.08 3.39
CA TYR A 285 26.86 23.35 3.96
C TYR A 285 25.33 23.51 3.88
N ASN A 286 24.71 23.96 4.96
CA ASN A 286 23.26 24.17 5.10
C ASN A 286 22.66 25.32 4.25
N THR A 287 23.45 25.93 3.37
CA THR A 287 23.04 26.97 2.43
C THR A 287 23.02 26.48 0.98
N GLY A 288 23.30 25.19 0.76
CA GLY A 288 23.42 24.64 -0.59
C GLY A 288 22.08 24.50 -1.29
N ILE A 289 22.05 24.91 -2.55
CA ILE A 289 21.12 24.38 -3.54
C ILE A 289 21.74 23.09 -4.06
N PHE A 290 20.94 22.06 -4.32
CA PHE A 290 21.42 20.81 -4.90
C PHE A 290 20.50 20.35 -6.03
N ASP A 291 21.04 19.90 -7.15
CA ASP A 291 20.23 19.20 -8.13
C ASP A 291 20.43 17.70 -7.97
N PHE A 292 19.34 16.95 -7.94
CA PHE A 292 19.41 15.52 -8.20
C PHE A 292 19.51 15.29 -9.69
N ILE A 293 20.35 14.35 -10.07
CA ILE A 293 20.52 13.93 -11.46
C ILE A 293 20.18 12.46 -11.52
N LYS A 294 19.10 12.12 -12.22
CA LYS A 294 18.69 10.74 -12.52
C LYS A 294 18.81 10.53 -14.02
N GLY A 295 19.77 9.70 -14.45
CA GLY A 295 20.12 9.59 -15.87
C GLY A 295 20.49 10.96 -16.45
N ASN A 296 19.70 11.46 -17.39
CA ASN A 296 19.87 12.79 -18.02
C ASN A 296 18.92 13.86 -17.46
N GLN A 297 18.11 13.54 -16.45
CA GLN A 297 17.14 14.47 -15.87
C GLN A 297 17.75 15.22 -14.70
N LEU A 298 17.65 16.55 -14.74
CA LEU A 298 18.01 17.45 -13.64
C LEU A 298 16.76 17.79 -12.81
N LEU A 299 16.86 17.55 -11.52
CA LEU A 299 15.78 17.66 -10.56
C LEU A 299 16.19 18.64 -9.47
N PRO A 300 15.77 19.91 -9.57
CA PRO A 300 16.19 20.91 -8.62
C PRO A 300 15.63 20.59 -7.24
N TYR A 301 16.51 20.66 -6.23
CA TYR A 301 16.14 20.54 -4.83
C TYR A 301 16.77 21.68 -4.03
N GLN A 302 15.95 22.31 -3.20
CA GLN A 302 16.42 23.29 -2.24
C GLN A 302 16.21 22.71 -0.85
N ILE A 303 17.27 22.66 -0.05
CA ILE A 303 17.13 22.36 1.38
C ILE A 303 16.23 23.45 1.96
N PRO A 304 15.07 23.10 2.56
CA PRO A 304 14.19 24.10 3.14
C PRO A 304 14.93 24.93 4.20
N GLU A 305 14.89 26.24 4.03
CA GLU A 305 15.60 27.17 4.90
C GLU A 305 15.00 27.15 6.30
N ASN A 306 15.61 26.39 7.20
CA ASN A 306 15.28 26.42 8.62
C ASN A 306 16.27 27.30 9.38
N SER A 307 16.32 28.61 9.08
CA SER A 307 16.65 29.66 10.08
C SER A 307 16.70 31.07 9.46
N PRO A 308 16.19 32.09 10.16
CA PRO A 308 16.33 33.51 9.78
C PRO A 308 17.76 34.08 9.96
N ASN A 309 18.75 33.23 10.27
CA ASN A 309 20.15 33.62 10.42
C ASN A 309 21.02 32.76 9.49
N TYR A 310 21.57 33.37 8.44
CA TYR A 310 22.53 32.81 7.48
C TYR A 310 23.87 32.43 8.14
N GLN A 311 23.87 31.51 9.09
CA GLN A 311 25.10 30.89 9.58
C GLN A 311 25.39 29.64 8.75
N LEU A 312 26.39 29.76 7.86
CA LEU A 312 27.02 28.64 7.17
C LEU A 312 27.49 27.61 8.21
N LYS A 313 26.85 26.44 8.22
CA LYS A 313 27.22 25.31 9.07
C LYS A 313 27.23 24.05 8.23
N LEU A 314 28.23 23.20 8.48
CA LEU A 314 28.23 21.84 7.95
C LEU A 314 27.15 21.04 8.67
N VAL A 315 26.26 20.43 7.89
CA VAL A 315 25.20 19.55 8.35
C VAL A 315 25.36 18.19 7.71
N ASP A 316 25.02 17.16 8.47
CA ASP A 316 24.99 15.79 7.94
C ASP A 316 23.71 15.64 7.10
N VAL A 317 23.91 15.26 5.85
CA VAL A 317 22.85 14.98 4.88
C VAL A 317 22.92 13.50 4.56
N SER A 318 21.85 12.78 4.86
CA SER A 318 21.72 11.35 4.60
C SER A 318 20.72 11.12 3.49
N ILE A 319 21.10 10.32 2.48
CA ILE A 319 20.28 10.08 1.29
C ILE A 319 20.13 8.58 1.07
N SER A 320 18.90 8.11 0.93
CA SER A 320 18.56 6.73 0.54
C SER A 320 17.41 6.76 -0.47
N MET A 321 17.11 5.63 -1.10
CA MET A 321 15.96 5.46 -1.98
C MET A 321 14.99 4.43 -1.42
N ASP A 322 13.69 4.73 -1.51
CA ASP A 322 12.64 3.78 -1.19
C ASP A 322 12.41 2.78 -2.35
N PRO A 323 11.60 1.72 -2.16
CA PRO A 323 11.30 0.76 -3.22
C PRO A 323 10.58 1.33 -4.44
N ASN A 324 9.90 2.48 -4.30
CA ASN A 324 9.30 3.22 -5.42
C ASN A 324 10.30 4.19 -6.08
N HIS A 325 11.58 4.09 -5.74
CA HIS A 325 12.64 4.99 -6.20
C HIS A 325 12.41 6.46 -5.85
N ASN A 326 11.69 6.74 -4.78
CA ASN A 326 11.65 8.08 -4.19
C ASN A 326 12.94 8.30 -3.40
N LEU A 327 13.50 9.51 -3.48
CA LEU A 327 14.63 9.88 -2.64
C LEU A 327 14.14 10.28 -1.25
N LEU A 328 14.68 9.62 -0.24
CA LEU A 328 14.57 9.97 1.17
C LEU A 328 15.80 10.79 1.55
N ILE A 329 15.60 12.07 1.83
CA ILE A 329 16.67 13.00 2.18
C ILE A 329 16.48 13.44 3.62
N THR A 330 17.44 13.15 4.48
CA THR A 330 17.46 13.61 5.87
C THR A 330 18.50 14.70 6.04
N VAL A 331 18.09 15.88 6.48
CA VAL A 331 18.97 17.00 6.81
C VAL A 331 18.81 17.33 8.30
N GLY A 332 19.80 16.95 9.10
CA GLY A 332 19.69 17.04 10.56
C GLY A 332 18.46 16.31 11.09
N LYS A 333 17.48 17.04 11.64
CA LYS A 333 16.23 16.49 12.17
C LYS A 333 15.08 16.42 11.17
N ASN A 334 15.22 16.93 9.96
CA ASN A 334 14.13 16.95 8.98
C ASN A 334 14.32 15.84 7.94
N THR A 335 13.23 15.30 7.40
CA THR A 335 13.28 14.27 6.35
C THR A 335 12.26 14.59 5.27
N TYR A 336 12.69 14.45 4.02
CA TYR A 336 11.97 14.87 2.83
C TYR A 336 11.86 13.70 1.85
N LEU A 337 10.71 13.57 1.19
CA LEU A 337 10.44 12.56 0.17
C LEU A 337 10.39 13.28 -1.17
N HIS A 338 11.25 12.87 -2.09
CA HIS A 338 11.22 13.39 -3.45
C HIS A 338 10.85 12.29 -4.41
N ASP A 339 9.67 12.45 -5.01
CA ASP A 339 9.18 11.58 -6.06
C ASP A 339 9.98 11.81 -7.35
N LEU A 340 10.78 10.80 -7.74
CA LEU A 340 11.56 10.84 -8.97
C LEU A 340 10.73 10.62 -10.24
N HIS A 341 9.44 10.31 -10.11
CA HIS A 341 8.48 10.10 -11.20
C HIS A 341 7.61 11.33 -11.45
N GLN A 342 7.35 12.16 -10.44
CA GLN A 342 6.62 13.43 -10.60
C GLN A 342 7.52 14.55 -11.09
N ILE A 343 7.95 14.45 -12.36
CA ILE A 343 8.38 15.62 -13.13
C ILE A 343 7.54 15.67 -14.39
N LYS A 344 6.47 16.45 -14.31
CA LYS A 344 5.92 17.07 -15.52
C LYS A 344 7.02 17.96 -16.09
N ASN A 345 7.27 17.81 -17.39
CA ASN A 345 8.06 18.74 -18.21
C ASN A 345 7.86 20.17 -17.69
N GLY A 346 8.97 20.78 -17.28
CA GLY A 346 8.98 21.97 -16.43
C GLY A 346 8.07 23.09 -16.89
N GLN A 347 7.37 23.68 -15.91
CA GLN A 347 7.24 25.13 -15.91
C GLN A 347 8.47 25.65 -15.14
N ARG A 348 9.30 26.40 -15.87
CA ARG A 348 10.29 27.32 -15.30
C ARG A 348 9.60 28.55 -14.75
#